data_AF-A0A8X8GUD0-F1
#
_entry.id   AF-A0A8X8GUD0-F1
#
_cell.length_a   1.000
_cell.length_b   1.000
_cell.length_c   1.000
_cell.angle_alpha   90.00
_cell.angle_beta   90.00
_cell.angle_gamma   90.00
#
_symmetry.space_group_name_H-M   'P 1'
#
loop_
_entity.id
_entity.type
_entity.pdbx_description
1 polymer ?
#
loop_
_entity_poly.entity_id
_entity_poly.type
_entity_poly.pdbx_seq_one_letter_code
_entity_poly.pdbx_strand_id
1 'polypeptide(L)'
;MSNLLTFLPVILYAVLLAIQYFLSKTGNKIIGGIIPVLFIVALVVLYTTGKLGLNIWGTLIFGIIGLLFLLGQWSSAQKDNKKKEQRELDKMIGKDLK
;
A
#
# COMPACT_ATOMS: atom_id res chain seq x y z
N MET A 1 -30.43 6.19 -15.54
CA MET A 1 -29.71 5.00 -15.02
C MET A 1 -28.43 4.88 -15.83
N SER A 2 -27.19 5.06 -15.39
CA SER A 2 -26.58 5.33 -14.09
C SER A 2 -25.09 5.53 -14.39
N ASN A 3 -24.70 6.69 -14.93
CA ASN A 3 -23.30 7.00 -15.28
C ASN A 3 -22.37 6.83 -14.06
N LEU A 4 -22.95 6.97 -12.85
CA LEU A 4 -22.30 6.71 -11.57
C LEU A 4 -21.80 5.26 -11.43
N LEU A 5 -22.53 4.27 -11.94
CA LEU A 5 -22.13 2.85 -11.87
C LEU A 5 -20.96 2.54 -12.81
N THR A 6 -20.81 3.30 -13.91
CA THR A 6 -19.71 3.14 -14.87
C THR A 6 -18.38 3.64 -14.30
N PHE A 7 -18.40 4.73 -13.52
CA PHE A 7 -17.19 5.30 -12.91
C PHE A 7 -16.87 4.74 -11.52
N LEU A 8 -17.80 4.00 -10.92
CA LEU A 8 -17.62 3.34 -9.62
C LEU A 8 -16.29 2.56 -9.49
N PRO A 9 -15.84 1.77 -10.49
CA PRO A 9 -14.57 1.04 -10.41
C PRO A 9 -13.35 1.96 -10.39
N VAL A 10 -13.38 3.05 -11.16
CA VAL A 10 -12.29 4.04 -11.25
C VAL A 10 -12.17 4.82 -9.95
N ILE A 11 -13.31 5.21 -9.37
CA ILE A 11 -13.37 5.89 -8.07
C ILE A 11 -12.86 4.96 -6.96
N LEU A 12 -13.26 3.70 -6.97
CA LEU A 12 -12.75 2.69 -6.02
C LEU A 12 -11.24 2.52 -6.13
N TYR A 13 -10.69 2.45 -7.35
CA TYR A 13 -9.25 2.31 -7.57
C TYR A 13 -8.47 3.55 -7.13
N ALA A 14 -8.99 4.75 -7.40
CA ALA A 14 -8.39 6.01 -6.96
C ALA A 14 -8.40 6.15 -5.42
N VAL A 15 -9.51 5.76 -4.78
CA VAL A 15 -9.62 5.76 -3.31
C VAL A 15 -8.66 4.73 -2.71
N LEU A 16 -8.51 3.54 -3.30
CA LEU A 16 -7.57 2.52 -2.85
C LEU A 16 -6.11 3.02 -2.92
N LEU A 17 -5.74 3.70 -4.01
CA LEU A 17 -4.43 4.34 -4.18
C LEU A 17 -4.20 5.48 -3.20
N ALA A 18 -5.21 6.32 -2.96
CA ALA A 18 -5.13 7.42 -2.00
C ALA A 18 -4.95 6.89 -0.57
N ILE A 19 -5.71 5.86 -0.19
CA ILE A 19 -5.57 5.15 1.08
C ILE A 19 -4.16 4.57 1.17
N GLN A 20 -3.69 3.82 0.17
CA GLN A 20 -2.33 3.25 0.16
C GLN A 20 -1.23 4.31 0.31
N TYR A 21 -1.35 5.45 -0.39
CA TYR A 21 -0.39 6.56 -0.30
C TYR A 21 -0.38 7.22 1.08
N PHE A 22 -1.55 7.50 1.65
CA PHE A 22 -1.66 8.06 3.00
C PHE A 22 -1.15 7.08 4.05
N LEU A 23 -1.49 5.80 3.91
CA LEU A 23 -1.07 4.74 4.82
C LEU A 23 0.47 4.56 4.81
N SER A 24 1.10 4.62 3.63
CA SER A 24 2.56 4.65 3.48
C SER A 24 3.23 5.78 4.28
N LYS A 25 2.59 6.95 4.34
CA LYS A 25 3.18 8.17 4.91
C LYS A 25 2.90 8.39 6.40
N THR A 26 1.96 7.64 6.99
CA THR A 26 1.47 7.88 8.36
C THR A 26 2.45 7.44 9.46
N GLY A 27 3.53 6.72 9.15
CA GLY A 27 4.49 6.23 10.15
C GLY A 27 3.95 5.11 11.07
N ASN A 28 2.65 4.81 10.98
CA ASN A 28 2.02 3.73 11.72
C ASN A 28 2.26 2.38 11.04
N LYS A 29 2.99 1.48 11.73
CA LYS A 29 3.38 0.16 11.21
C LYS A 29 2.19 -0.77 10.94
N ILE A 30 1.09 -0.63 11.69
CA ILE A 30 -0.09 -1.51 11.60
C ILE A 30 -0.77 -1.37 10.24
N ILE A 31 -0.83 -0.13 9.77
CA ILE A 31 -1.42 0.29 8.52
C ILE A 31 -0.73 -0.37 7.31
N GLY A 32 0.59 -0.56 7.37
CA GLY A 32 1.37 -1.21 6.32
C GLY A 32 1.09 -2.70 6.17
N GLY A 33 0.65 -3.37 7.23
CA GLY A 33 0.27 -4.78 7.21
C GLY A 33 -1.14 -5.04 6.68
N ILE A 34 -2.05 -4.08 6.84
CA ILE A 34 -3.44 -4.19 6.37
C ILE A 34 -3.54 -4.19 4.84
N ILE A 35 -2.72 -3.37 4.16
CA ILE A 35 -2.75 -3.24 2.70
C ILE A 35 -2.43 -4.57 1.97
N PRO A 36 -1.37 -5.31 2.31
CA PRO A 36 -1.11 -6.65 1.77
C PRO A 36 -2.27 -7.63 1.98
N VAL A 37 -2.93 -7.59 3.14
CA VAL A 37 -4.07 -8.48 3.45
C VAL A 37 -5.26 -8.16 2.54
N LEU A 38 -5.61 -6.88 2.40
CA LEU A 38 -6.68 -6.44 1.50
C LEU A 38 -6.38 -6.81 0.04
N PHE A 39 -5.12 -6.70 -0.38
CA PHE A 39 -4.70 -7.12 -1.71
C PHE A 39 -4.94 -8.63 -1.95
N ILE A 40 -4.61 -9.49 -0.98
CA ILE A 40 -4.88 -10.93 -1.06
C ILE A 40 -6.39 -11.19 -1.16
N VAL A 41 -7.20 -10.55 -0.32
CA VAL A 41 -8.67 -10.71 -0.36
C VAL A 41 -9.23 -10.31 -1.72
N ALA A 42 -8.80 -9.17 -2.27
CA ALA A 42 -9.22 -8.72 -3.58
C ALA A 42 -8.79 -9.69 -4.69
N LEU A 43 -7.56 -10.20 -4.64
CA LEU A 43 -7.04 -11.17 -5.60
C LEU A 43 -7.87 -12.45 -5.60
N VAL A 44 -8.21 -12.98 -4.42
CA VAL A 44 -9.04 -14.17 -4.25
C VAL A 44 -10.45 -13.95 -4.80
N VAL A 45 -11.08 -12.82 -4.49
CA VAL A 45 -12.43 -12.49 -5.00
C VAL A 45 -12.41 -12.34 -6.52
N LEU A 46 -11.43 -11.64 -7.09
CA LEU A 46 -11.32 -11.46 -8.54
C LEU A 46 -11.05 -12.79 -9.26
N TYR A 47 -10.23 -13.66 -8.67
CA TYR A 47 -9.94 -14.98 -9.22
C TYR A 47 -11.18 -15.88 -9.20
N THR A 48 -11.85 -15.99 -8.04
CA THR A 48 -13.03 -16.86 -7.88
C THR A 48 -14.25 -16.40 -8.67
N THR A 49 -14.39 -15.10 -8.91
CA THR A 49 -15.46 -14.54 -9.76
C THR A 49 -15.13 -14.59 -11.26
N GLY A 50 -13.97 -15.12 -11.65
CA GLY A 50 -13.51 -15.16 -13.04
C GLY A 50 -13.14 -13.81 -13.64
N LYS A 51 -13.23 -12.72 -12.87
CA LYS A 51 -12.97 -11.34 -13.32
C LYS A 51 -11.48 -11.04 -13.50
N LEU A 52 -10.61 -11.81 -12.87
CA LEU A 52 -9.16 -11.62 -12.98
C LEU A 52 -8.61 -12.02 -14.36
N GLY A 53 -9.28 -12.95 -15.06
CA GLY A 53 -8.87 -13.40 -16.40
C GLY A 53 -7.54 -14.16 -16.46
N LEU A 54 -6.90 -14.43 -15.31
CA LEU A 54 -5.67 -15.19 -15.19
C LEU A 54 -5.95 -16.64 -14.79
N ASN A 55 -5.15 -17.57 -15.30
CA ASN A 55 -5.11 -18.93 -14.75
C ASN A 55 -4.49 -18.93 -13.35
N ILE A 56 -4.52 -20.07 -12.65
CA ILE A 56 -4.03 -20.17 -11.27
C ILE A 56 -2.55 -19.77 -11.16
N TRP A 57 -1.72 -20.19 -12.11
CA TRP A 57 -0.29 -19.87 -12.11
C TRP A 57 -0.01 -18.39 -12.33
N GLY A 58 -0.70 -17.76 -13.28
CA GLY A 58 -0.62 -16.32 -13.53
C GLY A 58 -1.11 -15.51 -12.33
N THR A 59 -2.18 -15.98 -11.67
CA THR A 59 -2.71 -15.37 -10.44
C THR A 59 -1.70 -15.41 -9.31
N LEU A 60 -1.03 -16.56 -9.11
CA LEU A 60 0.01 -16.72 -8.08
C LEU A 60 1.21 -15.82 -8.35
N ILE A 61 1.73 -15.79 -9.58
CA ILE A 61 2.86 -14.94 -9.96
C ILE A 61 2.50 -13.46 -9.76
N PHE A 62 1.32 -13.05 -10.24
CA PHE A 62 0.82 -11.68 -10.06
C PHE A 62 0.68 -11.32 -8.57
N GLY A 63 0.14 -12.24 -7.77
CA GLY A 63 0.03 -12.08 -6.33
C GLY A 63 1.38 -11.88 -5.63
N ILE A 64 2.38 -12.72 -5.96
CA ILE A 64 3.73 -12.63 -5.39
C ILE A 64 4.38 -11.28 -5.75
N ILE A 65 4.33 -10.88 -7.03
CA ILE A 65 4.90 -9.61 -7.49
C ILE A 65 4.22 -8.43 -6.78
N GLY A 66 2.88 -8.43 -6.72
CA GLY A 66 2.11 -7.38 -6.06
C GLY A 66 2.44 -7.27 -4.57
N LEU A 67 2.53 -8.40 -3.87
CA LEU A 67 2.89 -8.43 -2.44
C LEU A 67 4.31 -7.93 -2.19
N LEU A 68 5.30 -8.39 -2.97
CA LEU A 68 6.67 -7.92 -2.85
C LEU A 68 6.78 -6.41 -3.07
N PHE A 69 6.03 -5.88 -4.04
CA PHE A 69 6.00 -4.46 -4.31
C PHE A 69 5.38 -3.66 -3.14
N LEU A 70 4.24 -4.10 -2.62
CA LEU A 70 3.56 -3.45 -1.49
C LEU A 70 4.42 -3.44 -0.22
N LEU A 71 4.99 -4.60 0.14
CA LEU A 71 5.85 -4.73 1.30
C LEU A 71 7.17 -3.97 1.12
N GLY A 72 7.74 -3.99 -0.09
CA GLY A 72 8.95 -3.26 -0.44
C GLY A 72 8.78 -1.74 -0.31
N GLN A 73 7.69 -1.19 -0.86
CA GLN A 73 7.36 0.23 -0.71
C GLN A 73 7.16 0.63 0.74
N TRP A 74 6.42 -0.18 1.51
CA TRP A 74 6.20 0.09 2.92
C TRP A 74 7.52 0.07 3.72
N SER A 75 8.35 -0.93 3.51
CA SER A 75 9.67 -1.04 4.14
C SER A 75 10.55 0.19 3.83
N SER A 76 10.55 0.65 2.58
CA SER A 76 11.27 1.86 2.17
C SER A 76 10.75 3.10 2.91
N ALA A 77 9.43 3.29 2.94
CA ALA A 77 8.81 4.43 3.62
C ALA A 77 9.12 4.46 5.13
N GLN A 78 9.13 3.28 5.79
CA GLN A 78 9.49 3.18 7.21
C GLN A 78 10.96 3.55 7.47
N LYS A 79 11.88 3.16 6.57
CA LYS A 79 13.30 3.56 6.66
C LYS A 79 13.46 5.06 6.52
N ASP A 80 12.75 5.68 5.58
CA ASP A 80 12.81 7.13 5.36
C ASP A 80 12.27 7.92 6.57
N ASN A 81 11.16 7.46 7.16
CA ASN A 81 10.61 8.05 8.38
C ASN A 81 11.60 7.97 9.54
N LYS A 82 12.23 6.82 9.76
CA LYS A 82 13.24 6.63 10.80
C LYS A 82 14.46 7.55 10.58
N LYS A 83 14.90 7.70 9.33
CA LYS A 83 16.01 8.60 8.98
C LYS A 83 15.64 10.07 9.22
N LYS A 84 14.39 10.45 8.96
CA LYS A 84 13.89 11.79 9.23
C LYS A 84 13.83 12.08 10.74
N GLU A 85 13.33 11.12 11.53
CA GLU A 85 13.29 11.22 12.99
C GLU A 85 14.69 11.40 13.59
N GLN A 86 15.67 10.59 13.17
CA GLN A 86 17.06 10.73 13.59
C GLN A 86 17.64 12.12 13.26
N ARG A 87 17.39 12.62 12.04
CA ARG A 87 17.85 13.96 11.65
C ARG A 87 17.24 15.08 12.49
N GLU A 88 15.99 14.95 12.92
CA GLU A 88 15.37 15.94 13.80
C GLU A 88 15.96 15.85 15.22
N LEU A 89 16.24 14.65 15.73
CA LEU A 89 16.94 14.46 17.01
C LEU A 89 18.36 15.06 17.00
N ASP A 90 19.13 14.81 15.94
CA ASP A 90 20.50 15.36 15.80
C ASP A 90 20.49 16.90 15.79
N LYS A 91 19.47 17.52 15.16
CA LYS A 91 19.30 18.99 15.17
C LYS A 91 18.95 19.52 16.56
N MET A 92 18.16 18.78 17.34
CA MET A 92 17.82 19.17 18.71
C MET A 92 19.07 19.09 19.60
N ILE A 93 19.82 17.99 19.54
CA ILE A 93 21.08 17.81 20.29
C ILE A 93 22.09 18.91 19.92
N GLY A 94 22.28 19.20 18.63
CA GLY A 94 23.22 20.22 18.19
C GLY A 94 22.85 21.66 18.60
N LYS A 95 21.57 21.93 18.88
CA LYS A 95 21.12 23.22 19.44
C LYS A 95 21.29 23.29 20.95
N ASP A 96 21.14 22.17 21.65
CA ASP A 96 21.24 22.10 23.11
C ASP A 96 22.70 22.13 23.60
N LEU A 97 23.63 21.64 22.77
CA LEU A 97 25.07 21.67 23.03
C LEU A 97 25.76 23.02 22.73
N LYS A 98 25.02 24.02 22.25
CA LYS A 98 25.51 25.36 21.91
C LYS A 98 24.96 26.41 22.87
#